data_AF-A0A7X7K0L8-F1
#
_entry.id   AF-A0A7X7K0L8-F1
#
_cell.length_a   1.000
_cell.length_b   1.000
_cell.length_c   1.000
_cell.angle_alpha   90.00
_cell.angle_beta   90.00
_cell.angle_gamma   90.00
#
_symmetry.space_group_name_H-M   'P 1'
#
loop_
_entity.id
_entity.type
_entity.pdbx_description
1 polymer ?
#
loop_
_entity_poly.entity_id
_entity_poly.type
_entity_poly.pdbx_seq_one_letter_code
_entity_poly.pdbx_strand_id
1 'polypeptide(L)'
;MCVRRRLLSVGAAVSVALLWAALTLLLMSRPPHPVSAAPNTLYVAPPPTGDDANPCSASDPCATVQHAVDVAHADDEIQVATGVYTGVQARDGMTQVLFISKTVTVRGGYSPGFGRWNPAAFPTTLDAQRQGRVVSILGAGPTLEGLIITGGDATSVTLNCPTAGGVSDGCGGGVFVFGGSPLIVGNVISGNIGARSVGSHSASGGGL
;
A
#
# COMPACT_ATOMS: atom_id res chain seq x y z
N MET A 1 -39.00 -47.93 -47.49
CA MET A 1 -38.01 -46.83 -47.28
C MET A 1 -38.54 -45.63 -46.47
N CYS A 2 -39.72 -45.66 -45.83
CA CYS A 2 -40.31 -44.47 -45.17
C CYS A 2 -40.00 -44.28 -43.66
N VAL A 3 -39.52 -45.30 -42.95
CA VAL A 3 -39.34 -45.23 -41.47
C VAL A 3 -38.03 -44.56 -41.04
N ARG A 4 -36.98 -44.61 -41.89
CA ARG A 4 -35.64 -44.10 -41.57
C ARG A 4 -35.56 -42.56 -41.46
N ARG A 5 -36.43 -41.81 -42.15
CA ARG A 5 -36.38 -40.33 -42.17
C ARG A 5 -36.93 -39.65 -40.90
N ARG A 6 -37.89 -40.27 -40.21
CA ARG A 6 -38.50 -39.69 -38.98
C ARG A 6 -37.64 -39.84 -37.73
N LEU A 7 -36.80 -40.87 -37.66
CA LEU A 7 -35.88 -41.11 -36.54
C LEU A 7 -34.71 -40.12 -36.52
N LEU A 8 -34.20 -39.72 -37.70
CA LEU A 8 -33.12 -38.74 -37.82
C LEU A 8 -33.55 -37.31 -37.43
N SER A 9 -34.80 -36.92 -37.70
CA SER A 9 -35.31 -35.58 -37.35
C SER A 9 -35.59 -35.39 -35.86
N VAL A 10 -36.02 -36.45 -35.16
CA VAL A 10 -36.27 -36.41 -33.70
C VAL A 10 -34.96 -36.43 -32.92
N GLY A 11 -33.98 -37.23 -33.36
CA GLY A 11 -32.65 -37.25 -32.72
C GLY A 11 -31.93 -35.90 -32.78
N ALA A 12 -32.01 -35.19 -33.92
CA ALA A 12 -31.40 -33.87 -34.07
C ALA A 12 -32.05 -32.82 -33.15
N ALA A 13 -33.37 -32.81 -33.01
CA ALA A 13 -34.09 -31.85 -32.15
C ALA A 13 -33.79 -32.04 -30.65
N VAL A 14 -33.70 -33.29 -30.19
CA VAL A 14 -33.34 -33.61 -28.80
C VAL A 14 -31.89 -33.22 -28.50
N SER A 15 -30.99 -33.43 -29.47
CA SER A 15 -29.57 -33.05 -29.35
C SER A 15 -29.40 -31.53 -29.21
N VAL A 16 -30.13 -30.76 -30.01
CA VAL A 16 -30.10 -29.28 -29.95
C VAL A 16 -30.69 -28.79 -28.62
N ALA A 17 -31.80 -29.36 -28.15
CA ALA A 17 -32.40 -28.98 -26.87
C ALA A 17 -31.46 -29.27 -25.68
N LEU A 18 -30.76 -30.42 -25.69
CA LEU A 18 -29.77 -30.77 -24.66
C LEU A 18 -28.55 -29.86 -24.71
N LEU A 19 -28.08 -29.46 -25.89
CA LEU A 19 -26.99 -28.49 -26.06
C LEU A 19 -27.36 -27.10 -25.54
N TRP A 20 -28.59 -26.64 -25.79
CA TRP A 20 -29.09 -25.38 -25.24
C TRP A 20 -29.26 -25.44 -23.72
N ALA A 21 -29.78 -26.54 -23.18
CA ALA A 21 -29.91 -26.74 -21.73
C ALA A 21 -28.55 -26.82 -21.04
N ALA A 22 -27.55 -27.46 -21.66
CA ALA A 22 -26.19 -27.51 -21.14
C ALA A 22 -25.51 -26.14 -21.19
N LEU A 23 -25.73 -25.36 -22.25
CA LEU A 23 -25.20 -24.01 -22.38
C LEU A 23 -25.84 -23.06 -21.37
N THR A 24 -27.15 -23.12 -21.14
CA THR A 24 -27.82 -22.30 -20.11
C THR A 24 -27.36 -22.69 -18.71
N LEU A 25 -27.15 -23.98 -18.42
CA LEU A 25 -26.55 -24.41 -17.16
C LEU A 25 -25.14 -23.87 -16.97
N LEU A 26 -24.32 -23.82 -18.03
CA LEU A 26 -22.97 -23.24 -18.01
C LEU A 26 -22.97 -21.72 -17.80
N LEU A 27 -23.97 -21.01 -18.33
CA LEU A 27 -24.09 -19.55 -18.12
C LEU A 27 -24.59 -19.21 -16.70
N MET A 28 -25.38 -20.07 -16.07
CA MET A 28 -25.90 -19.88 -14.72
C MET A 28 -24.94 -20.37 -13.61
N SER A 29 -23.92 -21.17 -13.95
CA SER A 29 -22.92 -21.68 -13.01
C SER A 29 -21.60 -20.89 -13.02
N ARG A 30 -21.61 -19.67 -13.56
CA ARG A 30 -20.48 -18.75 -13.39
C ARG A 30 -20.36 -18.43 -11.89
N PRO A 31 -19.21 -18.69 -11.26
CA PRO A 31 -18.98 -18.22 -9.90
C PRO A 31 -19.18 -16.70 -9.89
N PRO A 32 -19.81 -16.13 -8.86
CA PRO A 32 -19.92 -14.68 -8.74
C PRO A 32 -18.50 -14.11 -8.84
N HIS A 33 -18.25 -13.31 -9.88
CA HIS A 33 -16.99 -12.58 -9.95
C HIS A 33 -16.98 -11.63 -8.75
N PRO A 34 -15.88 -11.56 -7.98
CA PRO A 34 -15.76 -10.52 -6.97
C PRO A 34 -15.90 -9.18 -7.69
N VAL A 35 -16.97 -8.45 -7.38
CA VAL A 35 -17.14 -7.08 -7.82
C VAL A 35 -16.21 -6.26 -6.93
N SER A 36 -14.97 -6.04 -7.39
CA SER A 36 -14.10 -5.07 -6.74
C SER A 36 -14.65 -3.68 -7.06
N ALA A 37 -14.91 -2.87 -6.03
CA ALA A 37 -15.16 -1.45 -6.25
C ALA A 37 -13.90 -0.85 -6.89
N ALA A 38 -14.08 0.16 -7.76
CA ALA A 38 -12.94 0.93 -8.24
C ALA A 38 -12.18 1.49 -7.02
N PRO A 39 -10.84 1.51 -7.04
CA PRO A 39 -10.04 2.08 -5.96
C PRO A 39 -10.54 3.47 -5.60
N ASN A 40 -10.79 3.73 -4.33
CA ASN A 40 -11.11 5.07 -3.88
C ASN A 40 -9.83 5.91 -3.79
N THR A 41 -9.97 7.23 -3.90
CA THR A 41 -8.85 8.15 -3.70
C THR A 41 -9.04 8.93 -2.42
N LEU A 42 -8.04 8.86 -1.54
CA LEU A 42 -7.94 9.61 -0.31
C LEU A 42 -6.89 10.70 -0.45
N TYR A 43 -7.08 11.79 0.29
CA TYR A 43 -6.29 13.00 0.14
C TYR A 43 -5.71 13.42 1.49
N VAL A 44 -4.43 13.78 1.48
CA VAL A 44 -3.69 14.18 2.67
C VAL A 44 -3.00 15.51 2.42
N ALA A 45 -3.18 16.47 3.32
CA ALA A 45 -2.53 17.78 3.29
C ALA A 45 -2.02 18.11 4.71
N PRO A 46 -0.90 18.82 4.87
CA PRO A 46 -0.45 19.20 6.20
C PRO A 46 -1.44 20.20 6.84
N PRO A 47 -1.50 20.29 8.18
CA PRO A 47 -2.22 21.35 8.86
C PRO A 47 -1.75 22.75 8.41
N PRO A 48 -2.65 23.76 8.36
CA PRO A 48 -4.05 23.70 8.79
C PRO A 48 -5.03 23.22 7.71
N THR A 49 -4.56 22.85 6.51
CA THR A 49 -5.44 22.42 5.41
C THR A 49 -6.03 21.04 5.68
N GLY A 50 -5.22 20.10 6.18
CA GLY A 50 -5.70 18.79 6.60
C GLY A 50 -6.09 18.74 8.08
N ASP A 51 -7.08 17.90 8.38
CA ASP A 51 -7.52 17.52 9.73
C ASP A 51 -7.89 16.04 9.72
N ASP A 52 -7.45 15.24 10.70
CA ASP A 52 -7.77 13.81 10.79
C ASP A 52 -9.22 13.55 11.25
N ALA A 53 -10.00 14.60 11.55
CA ALA A 53 -11.45 14.52 11.68
C ALA A 53 -12.17 14.55 10.31
N ASN A 54 -11.48 14.89 9.23
CA ASN A 54 -12.05 14.98 7.90
C ASN A 54 -12.25 13.60 7.25
N PRO A 55 -13.11 13.48 6.22
CA PRO A 55 -13.31 12.22 5.49
C PRO A 55 -12.17 11.83 4.54
N CYS A 56 -11.02 12.52 4.60
CA CYS A 56 -9.91 12.41 3.64
C CYS A 56 -10.31 12.65 2.17
N SER A 57 -11.23 13.59 1.90
CA SER A 57 -11.63 13.98 0.56
C SER A 57 -10.72 15.08 0.00
N ALA A 58 -10.79 15.39 -1.30
CA ALA A 58 -9.98 16.46 -1.87
C ALA A 58 -10.31 17.85 -1.29
N SER A 59 -11.57 18.09 -0.88
CA SER A 59 -11.99 19.35 -0.24
C SER A 59 -11.66 19.37 1.25
N ASP A 60 -11.69 18.21 1.90
CA ASP A 60 -11.49 18.03 3.33
C ASP A 60 -10.46 16.91 3.53
N PRO A 61 -9.16 17.19 3.29
CA PRO A 61 -8.12 16.18 3.35
C PRO A 61 -7.78 15.83 4.80
N CYS A 62 -7.21 14.64 5.00
CA CYS A 62 -6.67 14.25 6.29
C CYS A 62 -5.33 14.96 6.57
N ALA A 63 -4.98 15.11 7.84
CA ALA A 63 -3.75 15.77 8.27
C ALA A 63 -2.53 14.83 8.17
N THR A 64 -2.71 13.57 8.51
CA THR A 64 -1.63 12.60 8.60
C THR A 64 -1.75 11.48 7.56
N VAL A 65 -0.60 11.05 7.06
CA VAL A 65 -0.53 9.92 6.11
C VAL A 65 -0.95 8.61 6.79
N GLN A 66 -0.64 8.44 8.08
CA GLN A 66 -1.07 7.26 8.83
C GLN A 66 -2.60 7.17 8.91
N HIS A 67 -3.29 8.27 9.23
CA HIS A 67 -4.74 8.25 9.33
C HIS A 67 -5.38 7.83 7.99
N ALA A 68 -4.91 8.38 6.87
CA ALA A 68 -5.37 7.96 5.55
C ALA A 68 -5.13 6.47 5.27
N VAL A 69 -3.97 5.91 5.65
CA VAL A 69 -3.71 4.46 5.55
C VAL A 69 -4.66 3.64 6.43
N ASP A 70 -5.03 4.16 7.61
CA ASP A 70 -5.93 3.48 8.52
C ASP A 70 -7.35 3.39 7.96
N VAL A 71 -7.87 4.47 7.39
CA VAL A 71 -9.20 4.52 6.79
C VAL A 71 -9.29 3.89 5.40
N ALA A 72 -8.18 3.82 4.66
CA ALA A 72 -8.15 3.25 3.31
C ALA A 72 -8.53 1.77 3.27
N HIS A 73 -9.22 1.38 2.22
CA HIS A 73 -9.43 -0.01 1.85
C HIS A 73 -8.24 -0.56 1.07
N ALA A 74 -8.24 -1.87 0.82
CA ALA A 74 -7.23 -2.47 -0.05
C ALA A 74 -7.35 -1.88 -1.47
N ASP A 75 -6.20 -1.68 -2.09
CA ASP A 75 -5.99 -1.13 -3.43
C ASP A 75 -6.31 0.37 -3.61
N ASP A 76 -6.78 1.06 -2.57
CA ASP A 76 -7.00 2.52 -2.59
C ASP A 76 -5.71 3.32 -2.87
N GLU A 77 -5.88 4.50 -3.46
CA GLU A 77 -4.82 5.48 -3.66
C GLU A 77 -4.90 6.60 -2.63
N ILE A 78 -3.77 6.94 -2.01
CA ILE A 78 -3.59 8.04 -1.08
C ILE A 78 -2.69 9.07 -1.75
N GLN A 79 -3.28 10.20 -2.12
CA GLN A 79 -2.57 11.35 -2.69
C GLN A 79 -2.12 12.28 -1.58
N VAL A 80 -0.82 12.51 -1.50
CA VAL A 80 -0.23 13.33 -0.45
C VAL A 80 0.28 14.63 -1.06
N ALA A 81 -0.25 15.74 -0.57
CA ALA A 81 0.18 17.07 -0.97
C ALA A 81 1.62 17.33 -0.54
N THR A 82 2.21 18.38 -1.11
CA THR A 82 3.51 18.88 -0.68
C THR A 82 3.48 19.28 0.79
N GLY A 83 4.54 18.93 1.51
CA GLY A 83 4.63 19.18 2.95
C GLY A 83 5.65 18.30 3.63
N VAL A 84 5.81 18.54 4.93
CA VAL A 84 6.60 17.69 5.84
C VAL A 84 5.64 17.03 6.81
N TYR A 85 5.61 15.70 6.78
CA TYR A 85 4.75 14.86 7.59
C TYR A 85 5.62 14.13 8.62
N THR A 86 5.43 14.51 9.87
CA THR A 86 6.02 13.87 11.04
C THR A 86 4.94 13.04 11.74
N GLY A 87 5.15 12.68 13.01
CA GLY A 87 4.17 11.92 13.79
C GLY A 87 4.60 10.48 13.98
N VAL A 88 5.81 10.28 14.50
CA VAL A 88 6.26 8.96 14.91
C VAL A 88 5.36 8.43 16.01
N GLN A 89 4.95 7.18 15.86
CA GLN A 89 4.04 6.50 16.79
C GLN A 89 4.49 5.07 17.04
N ALA A 90 4.20 4.57 18.24
CA ALA A 90 4.37 3.16 18.57
C ALA A 90 3.19 2.36 18.02
N ARG A 91 3.46 1.40 17.13
CA ARG A 91 2.45 0.52 16.54
C ARG A 91 3.07 -0.80 16.13
N ASP A 92 2.36 -1.88 16.44
CA ASP A 92 2.79 -3.27 16.20
C ASP A 92 4.18 -3.60 16.80
N GLY A 93 4.46 -3.07 17.99
CA GLY A 93 5.74 -3.30 18.69
C GLY A 93 6.94 -2.55 18.12
N MET A 94 6.74 -1.60 17.20
CA MET A 94 7.78 -0.78 16.57
C MET A 94 7.42 0.71 16.63
N THR A 95 8.39 1.60 16.41
CA THR A 95 8.15 3.05 16.27
C THR A 95 8.41 3.51 14.84
N GLN A 96 7.41 4.17 14.24
CA GLN A 96 7.49 4.67 12.86
C GLN A 96 6.58 5.87 12.58
N VAL A 97 6.87 6.64 11.52
CA VAL A 97 5.90 7.63 10.99
C VAL A 97 4.73 6.92 10.31
N LEU A 98 5.02 5.95 9.45
CA LEU A 98 4.03 5.26 8.64
C LEU A 98 4.14 3.74 8.79
N PHE A 99 3.05 3.11 9.22
CA PHE A 99 2.88 1.67 9.31
C PHE A 99 1.85 1.20 8.28
N ILE A 100 2.24 0.24 7.44
CA ILE A 100 1.40 -0.29 6.37
C ILE A 100 1.34 -1.82 6.48
N SER A 101 0.13 -2.35 6.64
CA SER A 101 -0.14 -3.79 6.66
C SER A 101 -1.23 -4.21 5.66
N LYS A 102 -1.55 -3.34 4.71
CA LYS A 102 -2.52 -3.54 3.62
C LYS A 102 -1.95 -3.01 2.32
N THR A 103 -2.34 -3.60 1.19
CA THR A 103 -1.92 -3.12 -0.14
C THR A 103 -2.68 -1.83 -0.45
N VAL A 104 -1.96 -0.71 -0.51
CA VAL A 104 -2.45 0.63 -0.89
C VAL A 104 -1.38 1.33 -1.71
N THR A 105 -1.74 2.39 -2.43
CA THR A 105 -0.76 3.27 -3.08
C THR A 105 -0.63 4.56 -2.29
N VAL A 106 0.56 4.89 -1.80
CA VAL A 106 0.88 6.18 -1.19
C VAL A 106 1.73 6.97 -2.17
N ARG A 107 1.15 8.01 -2.78
CA ARG A 107 1.80 8.82 -3.81
C ARG A 107 1.94 10.27 -3.35
N GLY A 108 3.18 10.69 -3.13
CA GLY A 108 3.55 12.08 -2.89
C GLY A 108 3.68 12.88 -4.18
N GLY A 109 3.89 14.18 -4.04
CA GLY A 109 4.15 15.05 -5.18
C GLY A 109 2.97 15.89 -5.66
N TYR A 110 1.91 16.00 -4.87
CA TYR A 110 0.72 16.76 -5.26
C TYR A 110 0.79 18.23 -4.82
N SER A 111 0.32 19.14 -5.68
CA SER A 111 0.08 20.53 -5.27
C SER A 111 -0.93 20.61 -4.11
N PRO A 112 -0.97 21.70 -3.32
CA PRO A 112 -1.89 21.82 -2.18
C PRO A 112 -3.38 21.57 -2.50
N GLY A 113 -3.83 21.86 -3.73
CA GLY A 113 -5.20 21.59 -4.18
C GLY A 113 -5.36 20.33 -5.04
N PHE A 114 -4.37 19.43 -5.05
CA PHE A 114 -4.36 18.13 -5.75
C PHE A 114 -4.53 18.15 -7.28
N GLY A 115 -4.74 19.31 -7.91
CA GLY A 115 -4.92 19.42 -9.37
C GLY A 115 -3.65 19.21 -10.21
N ARG A 116 -2.47 19.09 -9.59
CA ARG A 116 -1.19 18.88 -10.27
C ARG A 116 -0.33 17.87 -9.51
N TRP A 117 0.25 16.92 -10.25
CA TRP A 117 1.26 15.99 -9.75
C TRP A 117 2.61 16.31 -10.40
N ASN A 118 3.58 16.68 -9.57
CA ASN A 118 4.98 16.88 -9.95
C ASN A 118 5.85 16.77 -8.68
N PRO A 119 6.41 15.59 -8.37
CA PRO A 119 7.14 15.38 -7.12
C PRO A 119 8.41 16.24 -6.98
N ALA A 120 8.96 16.75 -8.08
CA ALA A 120 10.08 17.70 -8.02
C ALA A 120 9.62 19.12 -7.64
N ALA A 121 8.42 19.54 -8.06
CA ALA A 121 7.87 20.87 -7.75
C ALA A 121 7.09 20.90 -6.43
N PHE A 122 6.59 19.75 -5.98
CA PHE A 122 5.69 19.59 -4.84
C PHE A 122 6.19 18.51 -3.88
N PRO A 123 7.39 18.65 -3.30
CA PRO A 123 7.99 17.59 -2.50
C PRO A 123 7.11 17.21 -1.31
N THR A 124 6.93 15.90 -1.11
CA THR A 124 6.27 15.31 0.06
C THR A 124 7.33 14.59 0.89
N THR A 125 7.57 15.06 2.11
CA THR A 125 8.59 14.51 3.01
C THR A 125 7.93 13.76 4.16
N LEU A 126 8.29 12.50 4.35
CA LEU A 126 8.05 11.75 5.58
C LEU A 126 9.33 11.86 6.42
N ASP A 127 9.23 12.47 7.60
CA ASP A 127 10.36 12.73 8.48
C ASP A 127 10.14 12.11 9.87
N ALA A 128 10.95 11.11 10.21
CA ALA A 128 10.88 10.45 11.51
C ALA A 128 11.62 11.21 12.63
N GLN A 129 12.31 12.32 12.33
CA GLN A 129 12.97 13.19 13.31
C GLN A 129 13.92 12.44 14.27
N ARG A 130 14.52 11.34 13.81
CA ARG A 130 15.38 10.41 14.55
C ARG A 130 14.69 9.68 15.70
N GLN A 131 13.36 9.53 15.65
CA GLN A 131 12.56 8.92 16.72
C GLN A 131 12.08 7.49 16.41
N GLY A 132 12.53 6.91 15.29
CA GLY A 132 12.16 5.56 14.87
C GLY A 132 12.39 5.36 13.38
N ARG A 133 11.72 4.39 12.79
CA ARG A 133 11.70 4.19 11.35
C ARG A 133 10.85 5.27 10.66
N VAL A 134 11.06 5.50 9.37
CA VAL A 134 10.13 6.35 8.63
C VAL A 134 8.92 5.54 8.20
N VAL A 135 9.15 4.41 7.52
CA VAL A 135 8.09 3.53 7.02
C VAL A 135 8.34 2.08 7.44
N SER A 136 7.32 1.41 7.97
CA SER A 136 7.32 -0.02 8.28
C SER A 136 6.21 -0.71 7.48
N ILE A 137 6.56 -1.71 6.67
CA ILE A 137 5.64 -2.48 5.82
C ILE A 137 5.64 -3.94 6.27
N LEU A 138 4.50 -4.46 6.70
CA LEU A 138 4.36 -5.81 7.20
C LEU A 138 3.31 -6.60 6.40
N GLY A 139 3.72 -7.71 5.78
CA GLY A 139 2.79 -8.67 5.16
C GLY A 139 2.01 -8.16 3.95
N ALA A 140 2.38 -7.02 3.37
CA ALA A 140 1.64 -6.35 2.31
C ALA A 140 2.52 -5.95 1.11
N GLY A 141 1.88 -5.67 -0.03
CA GLY A 141 2.55 -5.18 -1.24
C GLY A 141 2.13 -3.76 -1.63
N PRO A 142 2.27 -2.74 -0.77
CA PRO A 142 1.88 -1.37 -1.12
C PRO A 142 2.80 -0.77 -2.18
N THR A 143 2.35 0.30 -2.82
CA THR A 143 3.19 1.17 -3.65
C THR A 143 3.56 2.42 -2.86
N LEU A 144 4.84 2.73 -2.77
CA LEU A 144 5.35 4.02 -2.29
C LEU A 144 5.93 4.78 -3.48
N GLU A 145 5.42 5.97 -3.76
CA GLU A 145 5.81 6.74 -4.94
C GLU A 145 5.99 8.23 -4.66
N GLY A 146 7.06 8.83 -5.18
CA GLY A 146 7.25 10.28 -5.17
C GLY A 146 7.50 10.89 -3.78
N LEU A 147 7.99 10.10 -2.83
CA LEU A 147 8.23 10.52 -1.45
C LEU A 147 9.71 10.83 -1.20
N ILE A 148 9.95 11.79 -0.30
CA ILE A 148 11.23 11.96 0.39
C ILE A 148 11.11 11.27 1.75
N ILE A 149 11.90 10.23 1.98
CA ILE A 149 11.87 9.40 3.19
C ILE A 149 13.15 9.67 3.97
N THR A 150 13.04 10.38 5.10
CA THR A 150 14.20 10.89 5.83
C THR A 150 14.04 10.91 7.35
N GLY A 151 15.13 11.21 8.04
CA GLY A 151 15.16 11.36 9.48
C GLY A 151 14.95 10.05 10.24
N GLY A 152 15.00 8.90 9.60
CA GLY A 152 14.93 7.60 10.24
C GLY A 152 16.11 7.33 11.17
N ASP A 153 15.83 6.78 12.34
CA ASP A 153 16.82 6.19 13.25
C ASP A 153 16.20 4.98 13.95
N ALA A 154 16.50 3.79 13.43
CA ALA A 154 15.94 2.54 13.94
C ALA A 154 16.76 1.95 15.10
N THR A 155 17.61 2.75 15.76
CA THR A 155 18.33 2.31 16.96
C THR A 155 17.35 1.77 18.01
N SER A 156 17.65 0.57 18.51
CA SER A 156 16.82 -0.22 19.43
C SER A 156 15.45 -0.67 18.89
N VAL A 157 15.16 -0.47 17.59
CA VAL A 157 13.97 -1.01 16.93
C VAL A 157 14.35 -2.32 16.24
N THR A 158 14.37 -3.40 17.01
CA THR A 158 14.98 -4.68 16.63
C THR A 158 13.99 -5.76 16.21
N LEU A 159 12.68 -5.53 16.42
CA LEU A 159 11.65 -6.49 16.06
C LEU A 159 11.73 -6.81 14.57
N ASN A 160 11.79 -8.11 14.27
CA ASN A 160 11.92 -8.69 12.93
C ASN A 160 13.20 -8.29 12.16
N CYS A 161 14.19 -7.70 12.83
CA CYS A 161 15.48 -7.42 12.21
C CYS A 161 16.30 -8.69 12.00
N PRO A 162 17.06 -8.77 10.89
CA PRO A 162 17.99 -9.88 10.68
C PRO A 162 19.15 -9.78 11.67
N THR A 163 19.65 -10.94 12.10
CA THR A 163 20.83 -11.06 12.97
C THR A 163 22.08 -10.45 12.33
N ALA A 164 22.24 -10.50 10.99
CA ALA A 164 23.32 -9.80 10.26
C ALA A 164 24.72 -9.89 10.92
N GLY A 165 25.10 -11.07 11.40
CA GLY A 165 26.39 -11.31 12.06
C GLY A 165 26.44 -11.04 13.58
N GLY A 166 25.31 -10.74 14.23
CA GLY A 166 25.26 -10.53 15.69
C GLY A 166 23.87 -10.22 16.22
N VAL A 167 23.77 -9.70 17.44
CA VAL A 167 22.49 -9.14 17.91
C VAL A 167 22.25 -7.83 17.16
N SER A 168 21.08 -7.70 16.52
CA SER A 168 20.73 -6.48 15.79
C SER A 168 20.35 -5.38 16.76
N ASP A 169 20.95 -4.21 16.60
CA ASP A 169 20.58 -2.97 17.30
C ASP A 169 19.55 -2.14 16.51
N GLY A 170 19.14 -2.60 15.34
CA GLY A 170 18.16 -1.90 14.52
C GLY A 170 18.31 -2.19 13.04
N CYS A 171 17.22 -1.97 12.32
CA CYS A 171 17.19 -2.11 10.88
C CYS A 171 16.11 -1.28 10.19
N GLY A 172 16.33 -0.98 8.91
CA GLY A 172 15.35 -0.32 8.04
C GLY A 172 14.99 1.09 8.49
N GLY A 173 15.99 1.92 8.77
CA GLY A 173 15.80 3.28 9.30
C GLY A 173 14.84 4.12 8.46
N GLY A 174 15.01 4.08 7.13
CA GLY A 174 14.10 4.70 6.17
C GLY A 174 12.85 3.85 6.00
N VAL A 175 12.98 2.75 5.26
CA VAL A 175 11.91 1.78 5.04
C VAL A 175 12.34 0.45 5.63
N PHE A 176 11.44 -0.18 6.36
CA PHE A 176 11.58 -1.55 6.82
C PHE A 176 10.49 -2.40 6.18
N VAL A 177 10.85 -3.56 5.64
CA VAL A 177 9.90 -4.50 5.02
C VAL A 177 10.05 -5.87 5.67
N PHE A 178 8.92 -6.44 6.14
CA PHE A 178 8.88 -7.78 6.68
C PHE A 178 7.71 -8.58 6.11
N GLY A 179 7.99 -9.68 5.42
CA GLY A 179 6.97 -10.55 4.83
C GLY A 179 6.10 -9.92 3.74
N GLY A 180 6.53 -8.77 3.18
CA GLY A 180 5.82 -8.03 2.13
C GLY A 180 6.62 -7.89 0.84
N SER A 181 5.97 -7.39 -0.20
CA SER A 181 6.57 -7.19 -1.53
C SER A 181 6.16 -5.82 -2.10
N PRO A 182 6.61 -4.71 -1.49
CA PRO A 182 6.20 -3.38 -1.93
C PRO A 182 6.86 -2.97 -3.25
N LEU A 183 6.16 -2.13 -4.00
CA LEU A 183 6.77 -1.36 -5.08
C LEU A 183 7.26 -0.02 -4.51
N ILE A 184 8.57 0.18 -4.51
CA ILE A 184 9.20 1.43 -4.04
C ILE A 184 9.78 2.12 -5.28
N VAL A 185 9.13 3.17 -5.77
CA VAL A 185 9.44 3.80 -7.06
C VAL A 185 9.49 5.32 -6.97
N GLY A 186 10.46 5.95 -7.63
CA GLY A 186 10.52 7.43 -7.70
C GLY A 186 10.66 8.13 -6.33
N ASN A 187 11.22 7.45 -5.32
CA ASN A 187 11.44 8.00 -3.99
C ASN A 187 12.88 8.48 -3.80
N VAL A 188 13.08 9.44 -2.90
CA VAL A 188 14.39 9.82 -2.37
C VAL A 188 14.49 9.32 -0.94
N ILE A 189 15.33 8.32 -0.70
CA ILE A 189 15.52 7.72 0.62
C ILE A 189 16.91 8.09 1.13
N SER A 190 16.99 9.04 2.09
CA SER A 190 18.27 9.60 2.51
C SER A 190 18.25 10.09 3.96
N GLY A 191 19.42 10.20 4.60
CA GLY A 191 19.54 10.73 5.96
C GLY A 191 19.00 9.81 7.06
N ASN A 192 18.88 8.51 6.75
CA ASN A 192 18.31 7.49 7.63
C ASN A 192 19.41 6.58 8.22
N ILE A 193 19.22 6.14 9.46
CA ILE A 193 20.18 5.33 10.22
C ILE A 193 19.51 4.00 10.61
N GLY A 194 20.14 2.88 10.27
CA GLY A 194 19.65 1.55 10.64
C GLY A 194 19.80 1.30 12.15
N ALA A 195 20.96 1.63 12.70
CA ALA A 195 21.18 1.84 14.12
C ALA A 195 22.48 2.60 14.34
N ARG A 196 22.60 3.29 15.47
CA ARG A 196 23.87 3.81 15.98
C ARG A 196 24.53 2.70 16.79
N SER A 197 25.27 1.81 16.14
CA SER A 197 26.01 0.75 16.85
C SER A 197 27.14 1.37 17.68
N VAL A 198 27.21 0.99 18.96
CA VAL A 198 28.24 1.42 19.92
C VAL A 198 29.09 0.26 20.43
N GLY A 199 29.06 -0.89 19.76
CA GLY A 199 29.76 -2.10 20.22
C GLY A 199 29.75 -3.24 19.21
N SER A 200 29.57 -4.48 19.70
CA SER A 200 29.59 -5.72 18.90
C SER A 200 28.27 -6.06 18.21
N HIS A 201 27.27 -5.17 18.27
CA HIS A 201 25.96 -5.38 17.66
C HIS A 201 25.96 -5.01 16.17
N SER A 202 25.10 -5.69 15.42
CA SER A 202 24.90 -5.46 14.00
C SER A 202 23.81 -4.41 13.76
N ALA A 203 23.84 -3.80 12.58
CA ALA A 203 22.78 -2.93 12.08
C ALA A 203 22.59 -3.24 10.60
N SER A 204 21.35 -3.19 10.11
CA SER A 204 21.04 -3.49 8.71
C SER A 204 20.19 -2.41 8.08
N GLY A 205 20.64 -1.81 6.97
CA GLY A 205 19.77 -0.95 6.17
C GLY A 205 19.48 0.40 6.83
N GLY A 206 20.26 1.42 6.47
CA GLY A 206 19.88 2.81 6.77
C GLY A 206 18.69 3.25 5.92
N GLY A 207 18.74 2.99 4.61
CA GLY A 207 17.68 3.37 3.66
C GLY A 207 16.54 2.36 3.56
N LEU A 208 16.86 1.10 3.25
CA LEU A 208 15.95 -0.05 3.12
C LEU A 208 16.49 -1.21 3.96
#